data_AF-A0A0D7WTE3-F1
#
_entry.id   AF-A0A0D7WTE3-F1
#
_cell.length_a   1.000
_cell.length_b   1.000
_cell.length_c   1.000
_cell.angle_alpha   90.00
_cell.angle_beta   90.00
_cell.angle_gamma   90.00
#
_symmetry.space_group_name_H-M   'P 1'
#
loop_
_entity.id
_entity.type
_entity.pdbx_description
1 polymer ?
#
loop_
_entity_poly.entity_id
_entity_poly.type
_entity_poly.pdbx_seq_one_letter_code
_entity_poly.pdbx_strand_id
1 'polypeptide(L)'
;MEQLSFFSDEVDSASKTTTFTGILPPIKPASNAIRVVIENIKEAYLDRKNQMPFVVTTSFGKDSTLLCLCMWGALLEIPANLRLRKVYFISSDTGLEHPNLTKYVHDSINKMNQSAAEQGLDCVEAILVEPNQNEKFARKVIGHGLVMPSSKSPFRWCTDKWSATCSLN
;
A
#
# COMPACT_ATOMS: atom_id res chain seq x y z
N MET A 1 -39.43 15.78 -4.30
CA MET A 1 -39.05 14.46 -3.78
C MET A 1 -38.94 13.51 -4.98
N GLU A 2 -38.04 13.77 -5.94
CA GLU A 2 -38.01 13.01 -7.21
C GLU A 2 -36.77 13.27 -8.10
N GLN A 3 -35.55 13.33 -7.52
CA GLN A 3 -34.30 13.34 -8.32
C GLN A 3 -33.17 12.47 -7.74
N LEU A 4 -33.50 11.56 -6.82
CA LEU A 4 -32.51 10.75 -6.07
C LEU A 4 -32.62 9.24 -6.32
N SER A 5 -33.33 8.81 -7.35
CA SER A 5 -33.52 7.38 -7.68
C SER A 5 -32.78 6.91 -8.93
N PHE A 6 -32.02 7.78 -9.62
CA PHE A 6 -31.34 7.41 -10.86
C PHE A 6 -29.97 6.71 -10.68
N PHE A 7 -29.51 6.52 -9.44
CA PHE A 7 -28.20 5.93 -9.13
C PHE A 7 -28.25 4.68 -8.23
N SER A 8 -29.43 4.07 -8.05
CA SER A 8 -29.61 2.97 -7.09
C SER A 8 -29.69 1.57 -7.72
N ASP A 9 -29.76 1.45 -9.06
CA ASP A 9 -30.04 0.17 -9.73
C ASP A 9 -28.85 -0.45 -10.51
N GLU A 10 -27.63 0.09 -10.40
CA GLU A 10 -26.42 -0.49 -11.02
C GLU A 10 -25.40 -1.04 -10.01
N VAL A 11 -25.85 -1.58 -8.87
CA VAL A 11 -24.93 -2.16 -7.86
C VAL A 11 -25.07 -3.68 -7.68
N ASP A 12 -26.10 -4.33 -8.25
CA ASP A 12 -26.35 -5.77 -8.05
C ASP A 12 -26.00 -6.69 -9.24
N SER A 13 -25.10 -6.27 -10.14
CA SER A 13 -24.65 -7.10 -11.27
C SER A 13 -23.12 -7.08 -11.51
N ALA A 14 -22.32 -6.91 -10.47
CA ALA A 14 -20.86 -7.07 -10.55
C ALA A 14 -20.37 -8.45 -10.05
N SER A 15 -21.16 -9.50 -10.26
CA SER A 15 -20.70 -10.89 -10.20
C SER A 15 -20.67 -11.47 -11.61
N LYS A 16 -19.62 -11.13 -12.36
CA LYS A 16 -19.07 -11.94 -13.46
C LYS A 16 -17.62 -11.52 -13.58
N THR A 17 -16.74 -12.40 -13.12
CA THR A 17 -15.35 -12.51 -13.56
C THR A 17 -15.34 -12.22 -15.06
N THR A 18 -14.90 -11.03 -15.46
CA THR A 18 -14.54 -10.78 -16.85
C THR A 18 -13.30 -11.60 -17.09
N THR A 19 -13.48 -12.87 -17.46
CA THR A 19 -12.44 -13.69 -18.07
C THR A 19 -11.95 -12.90 -19.26
N PHE A 20 -10.80 -12.26 -19.09
CA PHE A 20 -10.05 -11.62 -20.15
C PHE A 20 -9.88 -12.64 -21.28
N THR A 21 -10.66 -12.49 -22.35
CA THR A 21 -10.69 -13.37 -23.54
C THR A 21 -9.53 -13.09 -24.50
N GLY A 22 -8.63 -12.19 -24.13
CA GLY A 22 -7.38 -11.98 -24.84
C GLY A 22 -6.40 -13.11 -24.56
N ILE A 23 -5.67 -13.54 -25.58
CA ILE A 23 -4.42 -14.28 -25.39
C ILE A 23 -3.53 -13.35 -24.57
N LEU A 24 -3.32 -13.68 -23.30
CA LEU A 24 -2.38 -12.94 -22.46
C LEU A 24 -1.03 -12.93 -23.17
N PRO A 25 -0.39 -11.76 -23.35
CA PRO A 25 0.95 -11.74 -23.91
C PRO A 25 1.84 -12.65 -23.06
N PRO A 26 2.77 -13.41 -23.68
CA PRO A 26 3.67 -14.26 -22.92
C PRO A 26 4.39 -13.41 -21.88
N ILE A 27 4.25 -13.80 -20.62
CA ILE A 27 4.83 -13.06 -19.49
C ILE A 27 6.35 -13.05 -19.71
N LYS A 28 6.89 -11.86 -19.96
CA LYS A 28 8.33 -11.71 -20.18
C LYS A 28 9.05 -12.15 -18.89
N PRO A 29 10.10 -12.99 -18.98
CA PRO A 29 10.89 -13.34 -17.82
C PRO A 29 11.48 -12.07 -17.20
N ALA A 30 11.58 -12.08 -15.87
CA ALA A 30 12.14 -10.95 -15.12
C ALA A 30 13.49 -10.53 -15.70
N SER A 31 13.66 -9.23 -15.93
CA SER A 31 14.91 -8.69 -16.46
C SER A 31 16.06 -8.92 -15.46
N ASN A 32 17.28 -9.05 -15.98
CA ASN A 32 18.47 -9.22 -15.13
C ASN A 32 18.60 -8.11 -14.08
N ALA A 33 18.15 -6.89 -14.39
CA ALA A 33 18.14 -5.77 -13.45
C ALA A 33 17.29 -6.03 -12.20
N ILE A 34 16.13 -6.68 -12.34
CA ILE A 34 15.26 -7.02 -11.21
C ILE A 34 15.93 -8.05 -10.30
N ARG A 35 16.62 -9.04 -10.90
CA ARG A 35 17.37 -10.04 -10.12
C ARG A 35 18.48 -9.43 -9.29
N VAL A 36 19.22 -8.47 -9.84
CA VAL A 36 20.26 -7.73 -9.09
C VAL A 36 19.65 -7.03 -7.87
N VAL A 37 18.47 -6.42 -8.01
CA VAL A 37 17.78 -5.77 -6.88
C VAL A 37 17.37 -6.79 -5.81
N ILE A 38 16.84 -7.96 -6.22
CA ILE A 38 16.46 -9.03 -5.30
C ILE A 38 17.68 -9.53 -4.52
N GLU A 39 18.81 -9.77 -5.18
CA GLU A 39 20.06 -10.18 -4.51
C GLU A 39 20.55 -9.15 -3.50
N ASN A 40 20.54 -7.86 -3.88
CA ASN A 40 20.94 -6.78 -2.98
C ASN A 40 20.03 -6.70 -1.74
N ILE A 41 18.72 -6.92 -1.91
CA ILE A 41 17.77 -6.97 -0.79
C ILE A 41 18.07 -8.15 0.13
N LYS A 42 18.37 -9.34 -0.42
CA LYS A 42 18.73 -10.52 0.37
C LYS A 42 20.00 -10.30 1.18
N GLU A 43 21.03 -9.71 0.56
CA GLU A 43 22.29 -9.38 1.25
C GLU A 43 22.04 -8.41 2.41
N ALA A 44 21.25 -7.35 2.17
CA ALA A 44 20.90 -6.37 3.20
C ALA A 44 20.02 -6.98 4.33
N TYR A 45 19.17 -7.95 4.00
CA TYR A 45 18.33 -8.63 4.98
C TYR A 45 19.14 -9.58 5.88
N LEU A 46 20.07 -10.33 5.30
CA LEU A 46 20.92 -11.30 5.99
C LEU A 46 22.08 -10.68 6.79
N ASP A 47 22.32 -9.37 6.65
CA ASP A 47 23.33 -8.67 7.44
C ASP A 47 23.03 -8.77 8.94
N ARG A 48 23.87 -9.53 9.64
CA ARG A 48 23.75 -9.78 11.09
C ARG A 48 24.07 -8.56 11.95
N LYS A 49 24.73 -7.54 11.39
CA LYS A 49 25.04 -6.31 12.13
C LYS A 49 23.80 -5.46 12.38
N ASN A 50 22.76 -5.64 11.57
CA ASN A 50 21.54 -4.86 11.66
C ASN A 50 20.35 -5.75 12.05
N GLN A 51 19.85 -5.57 13.28
CA GLN A 51 18.68 -6.29 13.79
C GLN A 51 17.37 -5.50 13.63
N MET A 52 17.42 -4.30 13.02
CA MET A 52 16.24 -3.46 12.87
C MET A 52 15.21 -4.11 11.94
N PRO A 53 13.91 -3.91 12.18
CA PRO A 53 12.89 -4.34 11.24
C PRO A 53 13.05 -3.62 9.90
N PHE A 54 12.71 -4.30 8.81
CA PHE A 54 12.56 -3.66 7.51
C PHE A 54 11.20 -2.98 7.44
N VAL A 55 11.19 -1.75 6.93
CA VAL A 55 9.95 -1.02 6.69
C VAL A 55 9.93 -0.65 5.22
N VAL A 56 8.90 -1.10 4.52
CA VAL A 56 8.65 -0.80 3.11
C VAL A 56 7.36 -0.03 3.03
N THR A 57 7.44 1.23 2.63
CA THR A 57 6.25 2.06 2.44
C THR A 57 5.74 1.93 1.00
N THR A 58 4.43 1.72 0.85
CA THR A 58 3.80 1.56 -0.47
C THR A 58 2.59 2.47 -0.65
N SER A 59 2.56 3.12 -1.81
CA SER A 59 1.42 3.87 -2.33
C SER A 59 0.56 3.06 -3.31
N PHE A 60 0.87 1.77 -3.50
CA PHE A 60 0.26 0.90 -4.50
C PHE A 60 0.35 1.44 -5.95
N GLY A 61 1.31 2.32 -6.22
CA GLY A 61 1.67 2.77 -7.56
C GLY A 61 2.59 1.78 -8.27
N LYS A 62 2.92 2.06 -9.54
CA LYS A 62 3.79 1.19 -10.36
C LYS A 62 5.13 0.88 -9.71
N ASP A 63 5.82 1.90 -9.23
CA ASP A 63 7.20 1.77 -8.75
C ASP A 63 7.27 1.19 -7.34
N SER A 64 6.37 1.61 -6.45
CA SER A 64 6.27 1.08 -5.09
C SER A 64 5.78 -0.38 -5.06
N THR A 65 4.87 -0.74 -5.95
CA THR A 65 4.42 -2.14 -6.09
C THR A 65 5.54 -3.03 -6.61
N LEU A 66 6.35 -2.56 -7.58
CA LEU A 66 7.51 -3.32 -8.05
C LEU A 66 8.50 -3.59 -6.92
N LEU A 67 8.79 -2.60 -6.08
CA LEU A 67 9.67 -2.78 -4.92
C LEU A 67 9.09 -3.80 -3.93
N CYS A 68 7.78 -3.75 -3.65
CA CYS A 68 7.11 -4.73 -2.79
C CYS A 68 7.26 -6.14 -3.33
N LEU A 69 7.06 -6.33 -4.65
CA LEU A 69 7.23 -7.62 -5.31
C LEU A 69 8.68 -8.12 -5.25
N CYS A 70 9.67 -7.24 -5.43
CA CYS A 70 11.08 -7.61 -5.28
C CYS A 70 11.40 -8.04 -3.85
N MET A 71 10.92 -7.31 -2.84
CA MET A 71 11.08 -7.67 -1.43
C MET A 71 10.41 -9.01 -1.12
N TRP A 72 9.18 -9.21 -1.61
CA TRP A 72 8.44 -10.46 -1.42
C TRP A 72 9.16 -11.66 -2.05
N GLY A 73 9.66 -11.49 -3.28
CA GLY A 73 10.47 -12.51 -3.96
C GLY A 73 11.74 -12.85 -3.20
N ALA A 74 12.45 -11.84 -2.68
CA ALA A 74 13.63 -12.05 -1.85
C ALA A 74 13.32 -12.87 -0.59
N LEU A 75 12.20 -12.58 0.09
CA LEU A 75 11.80 -13.29 1.31
C LEU A 75 11.40 -14.75 1.04
N LEU A 76 10.78 -15.02 -0.10
CA LEU A 76 10.43 -16.38 -0.51
C LEU A 76 11.66 -17.23 -0.81
N GLU A 77 12.71 -16.64 -1.38
CA GLU A 77 13.97 -17.34 -1.64
C GLU A 77 14.80 -17.59 -0.37
N ILE A 78 14.62 -16.78 0.68
CA ILE A 78 15.31 -16.95 1.96
C ILE A 78 14.62 -18.08 2.76
N PRO A 79 15.38 -19.06 3.30
CA PRO A 79 14.79 -20.13 4.10
C PRO A 79 14.23 -19.59 5.42
N ALA A 80 13.12 -20.18 5.89
CA ALA A 80 12.39 -19.72 7.08
C ALA A 80 13.28 -19.56 8.33
N ASN A 81 14.29 -20.44 8.50
CA ASN A 81 15.22 -20.40 9.64
C ASN A 81 16.08 -19.13 9.71
N LEU A 82 16.28 -18.43 8.59
CA LEU A 82 17.06 -17.19 8.52
C LEU A 82 16.18 -15.94 8.58
N ARG A 83 14.85 -16.08 8.62
CA ARG A 83 13.90 -14.97 8.67
C ARG A 83 13.69 -14.46 10.10
N LEU A 84 14.75 -13.89 10.68
CA LEU A 84 14.73 -13.41 12.06
C LEU A 84 14.17 -11.98 12.21
N ARG A 85 14.13 -11.20 11.13
CA ARG A 85 13.77 -9.78 11.15
C ARG A 85 12.33 -9.60 10.68
N LYS A 86 11.59 -8.73 11.37
CA LYS A 86 10.24 -8.36 10.90
C LYS A 86 10.32 -7.44 9.69
N VAL A 87 9.39 -7.62 8.74
CA VAL A 87 9.22 -6.79 7.56
C VAL A 87 7.82 -6.18 7.60
N TYR A 88 7.75 -4.86 7.70
CA TYR A 88 6.50 -4.12 7.71
C TYR A 88 6.23 -3.52 6.33
N PHE A 89 5.08 -3.85 5.74
CA PHE A 89 4.56 -3.14 4.58
C PHE A 89 3.58 -2.08 5.07
N ILE A 90 3.96 -0.82 4.93
CA ILE A 90 3.18 0.30 5.48
C ILE A 90 2.56 1.10 4.34
N SER A 91 1.26 1.35 4.41
CA SER A 91 0.60 2.32 3.55
C SER A 91 -0.11 3.35 4.42
N SER A 92 -0.20 4.60 3.95
CA SER A 92 -0.90 5.67 4.66
C SER A 92 -2.15 6.07 3.89
N ASP A 93 -3.32 5.95 4.51
CA ASP A 93 -4.54 6.51 3.94
C ASP A 93 -4.72 7.95 4.43
N THR A 94 -4.81 8.88 3.48
CA THR A 94 -5.02 10.30 3.77
C THR A 94 -6.49 10.67 3.94
N GLY A 95 -7.42 9.75 3.66
CA GLY A 95 -8.87 9.98 3.67
C GLY A 95 -9.33 10.99 2.61
N LEU A 96 -8.47 11.24 1.63
CA LEU A 96 -8.63 12.21 0.55
C LEU A 96 -8.82 11.55 -0.81
N GLU A 97 -8.54 10.26 -0.89
CA GLU A 97 -8.62 9.49 -2.10
C GLU A 97 -10.06 9.09 -2.43
N HIS A 98 -10.26 8.64 -3.66
CA HIS A 98 -11.56 8.19 -4.12
C HIS A 98 -11.97 6.91 -3.36
N PRO A 99 -13.25 6.73 -2.96
CA PRO A 99 -13.67 5.59 -2.13
C PRO A 99 -13.33 4.23 -2.74
N ASN A 100 -13.37 4.09 -4.07
CA ASN A 100 -12.96 2.85 -4.73
C ASN A 100 -11.47 2.56 -4.58
N LEU A 101 -10.62 3.61 -4.56
CA LEU A 101 -9.19 3.46 -4.39
C LEU A 101 -8.86 3.10 -2.94
N THR A 102 -9.49 3.75 -1.97
CA THR A 102 -9.38 3.37 -0.55
C THR A 102 -9.75 1.89 -0.36
N LYS A 103 -10.91 1.46 -0.87
CA LYS A 103 -11.32 0.05 -0.79
C LYS A 103 -10.28 -0.89 -1.40
N TYR A 104 -9.74 -0.54 -2.57
CA TYR A 104 -8.68 -1.31 -3.22
C TYR A 104 -7.41 -1.43 -2.36
N VAL A 105 -6.98 -0.35 -1.71
CA VAL A 105 -5.81 -0.34 -0.83
C VAL A 105 -6.04 -1.23 0.39
N HIS A 106 -7.19 -1.09 1.06
CA HIS A 106 -7.56 -1.93 2.19
C HIS A 106 -7.63 -3.42 1.80
N ASP A 107 -8.29 -3.74 0.68
CA ASP A 107 -8.38 -5.11 0.17
C ASP A 107 -7.01 -5.67 -0.19
N SER A 108 -6.11 -4.84 -0.72
CA SER A 108 -4.75 -5.25 -1.07
C SER A 108 -3.90 -5.58 0.15
N ILE A 109 -4.00 -4.78 1.22
CA ILE A 109 -3.30 -5.04 2.49
C ILE A 109 -3.84 -6.32 3.15
N ASN A 110 -5.15 -6.49 3.17
CA ASN A 110 -5.77 -7.70 3.70
C ASN A 110 -5.31 -8.95 2.93
N LYS A 111 -5.30 -8.90 1.60
CA LYS A 111 -4.78 -9.99 0.76
C LYS A 111 -3.30 -10.24 1.00
N MET A 112 -2.49 -9.20 1.21
CA MET A 112 -1.07 -9.35 1.50
C MET A 112 -0.86 -10.11 2.81
N ASN A 113 -1.60 -9.78 3.88
CA ASN A 113 -1.55 -10.51 5.15
C ASN A 113 -2.03 -11.96 5.02
N GLN A 114 -3.10 -12.21 4.26
CA GLN A 114 -3.59 -13.57 3.99
C GLN A 114 -2.54 -14.39 3.22
N SER A 115 -1.98 -13.84 2.15
CA SER A 115 -0.92 -14.49 1.37
C SER A 115 0.36 -14.71 2.17
N ALA A 116 0.70 -13.83 3.11
CA ALA A 116 1.82 -14.05 4.02
C ALA A 116 1.59 -15.31 4.88
N ALA A 117 0.39 -15.46 5.45
CA ALA A 117 0.03 -16.62 6.25
C ALA A 117 0.02 -17.92 5.42
N GLU A 118 -0.53 -17.87 4.21
CA GLU A 118 -0.57 -19.03 3.29
C GLU A 118 0.83 -19.49 2.85
N GLN A 119 1.77 -18.55 2.71
CA GLN A 119 3.15 -18.82 2.24
C GLN A 119 4.14 -19.05 3.39
N GLY A 120 3.68 -19.05 4.65
CA GLY A 120 4.54 -19.22 5.83
C GLY A 120 5.54 -18.07 6.01
N LEU A 121 5.13 -16.86 5.68
CA LEU A 121 5.90 -15.62 5.84
C LEU A 121 5.50 -14.91 7.14
N ASP A 122 5.66 -15.58 8.28
CA ASP A 122 5.27 -15.06 9.61
C ASP A 122 6.06 -13.81 10.04
N CYS A 123 7.16 -13.51 9.34
CA CYS A 123 7.95 -12.31 9.57
C CYS A 123 7.38 -11.05 8.90
N VAL A 124 6.34 -11.19 8.07
CA VAL A 124 5.75 -10.09 7.30
C VAL A 124 4.45 -9.61 7.94
N GLU A 125 4.29 -8.29 8.05
CA GLU A 125 3.07 -7.67 8.54
C GLU A 125 2.74 -6.44 7.68
N ALA A 126 1.56 -6.43 7.05
CA ALA A 126 1.08 -5.31 6.27
C ALA A 126 0.12 -4.46 7.12
N ILE A 127 0.42 -3.16 7.23
CA ILE A 127 -0.26 -2.22 8.11
C ILE A 127 -0.73 -1.01 7.30
N LEU A 128 -2.00 -0.66 7.49
CA LEU A 128 -2.53 0.61 7.04
C LEU A 128 -2.50 1.61 8.19
N VAL A 129 -1.91 2.77 7.95
CA VAL A 129 -1.87 3.86 8.94
C VAL A 129 -2.88 4.92 8.52
N GLU A 130 -3.76 5.25 9.45
CA GLU A 130 -4.77 6.28 9.27
C GLU A 130 -4.50 7.45 10.22
N PRO A 131 -4.74 8.70 9.81
CA PRO A 131 -4.64 9.84 10.70
C PRO A 131 -5.74 9.80 11.75
N ASN A 132 -5.43 10.31 12.94
CA ASN A 132 -6.41 10.51 14.00
C ASN A 132 -7.60 11.33 13.50
N GLN A 133 -8.80 11.08 14.06
CA GLN A 133 -10.04 11.75 13.67
C GLN A 133 -9.96 13.29 13.75
N ASN A 134 -9.08 13.83 14.60
CA ASN A 134 -8.83 15.27 14.74
C ASN A 134 -7.92 15.83 13.63
N GLU A 135 -7.14 14.97 12.97
CA GLU A 135 -6.10 15.36 12.01
C GLU A 135 -6.46 15.08 10.55
N LYS A 136 -7.60 14.40 10.32
CA LYS A 136 -8.19 14.19 9.01
C LYS A 136 -8.36 15.49 8.23
N PHE A 137 -8.09 15.45 6.93
CA PHE A 137 -8.15 16.62 6.05
C PHE A 137 -9.48 17.35 6.13
N ALA A 138 -10.59 16.61 5.95
CA ALA A 138 -11.92 17.18 5.90
C ALA A 138 -12.22 17.98 7.17
N ARG A 139 -11.79 17.52 8.34
CA ARG A 139 -11.98 18.24 9.60
C ARG A 139 -11.11 19.49 9.71
N LYS A 140 -9.86 19.48 9.23
CA LYS A 140 -9.01 20.68 9.24
C LYS A 140 -9.52 21.74 8.25
N VAL A 141 -9.96 21.35 7.06
CA VAL A 141 -10.46 22.28 6.04
C VAL A 141 -11.86 22.77 6.35
N ILE A 142 -12.81 21.85 6.53
CA ILE A 142 -14.23 22.17 6.73
C ILE A 142 -14.50 22.56 8.18
N GLY A 143 -13.94 21.81 9.14
CA GLY A 143 -14.19 22.01 10.56
C GLY A 143 -13.39 23.15 11.20
N HIS A 144 -12.12 23.33 10.82
CA HIS A 144 -11.26 24.40 11.36
C HIS A 144 -11.06 25.58 10.39
N GLY A 145 -11.60 25.52 9.17
CA GLY A 145 -11.47 26.59 8.19
C GLY A 145 -10.05 26.78 7.65
N LEU A 146 -9.19 25.74 7.70
CA LEU A 146 -7.89 25.84 7.05
C LEU A 146 -8.06 25.97 5.54
N VAL A 147 -7.44 27.01 4.97
CA VAL A 147 -7.38 27.20 3.53
C VAL A 147 -6.58 26.07 2.88
N MET A 148 -7.09 25.52 1.78
CA MET A 148 -6.32 24.53 1.01
C MET A 148 -5.04 25.17 0.46
N PRO A 149 -3.89 24.49 0.54
CA PRO A 149 -2.66 25.00 -0.04
C PRO A 149 -2.81 25.04 -1.56
N SER A 150 -2.75 26.23 -2.13
CA SER A 150 -2.61 26.42 -3.58
C SER A 150 -1.13 26.56 -3.92
N SER A 151 -0.75 26.25 -5.16
CA SER A 151 0.64 26.42 -5.66
C SER A 151 1.19 27.84 -5.43
N LYS A 152 0.31 28.85 -5.35
CA LYS A 152 0.63 30.26 -5.10
C LYS A 152 0.68 30.66 -3.62
N SER A 153 0.29 29.79 -2.69
CA SER A 153 0.27 30.07 -1.25
C SER A 153 1.58 29.62 -0.59
N PRO A 154 2.21 30.44 0.27
CA PRO A 154 3.38 30.02 1.04
C PRO A 154 3.03 28.99 2.13
N PHE A 155 1.75 28.85 2.48
CA PHE A 155 1.29 27.88 3.47
C PHE A 155 1.09 26.51 2.83
N ARG A 156 2.10 25.64 2.88
CA ARG A 156 2.05 24.23 2.45
C ARG A 156 1.90 23.27 3.63
N TRP A 157 0.80 23.39 4.36
CA TRP A 157 0.58 22.58 5.57
C TRP A 157 0.24 21.11 5.30
N CYS A 158 -0.25 20.75 4.11
CA CYS A 158 -0.63 19.36 3.79
C CYS A 158 0.56 18.41 3.76
N THR A 159 1.76 18.87 3.35
CA THR A 159 2.95 18.02 3.28
C THR A 159 3.56 17.78 4.67
N ASP A 160 3.64 18.84 5.49
CA ASP A 160 4.27 18.75 6.81
C ASP A 160 3.39 18.03 7.84
N LYS A 161 2.06 18.13 7.72
CA LYS A 161 1.14 17.64 8.77
C LYS A 161 0.51 16.27 8.51
N TRP A 162 0.66 15.66 7.35
CA TRP A 162 0.09 14.32 7.09
C TRP A 162 1.11 13.26 6.76
N SER A 163 2.11 13.59 5.96
CA SER A 163 3.21 12.67 5.68
C SER A 163 3.96 12.28 6.95
N ALA A 164 3.92 13.14 7.99
CA ALA A 164 4.67 12.97 9.24
C ALA A 164 3.82 12.59 10.48
N THR A 165 2.48 12.61 10.43
CA THR A 165 1.62 12.50 11.64
C THR A 165 0.60 11.36 11.54
N CYS A 166 0.97 10.27 10.88
CA CYS A 166 0.15 9.05 10.90
C CYS A 166 0.61 8.18 12.09
N SER A 167 -0.30 7.93 13.05
CA SER A 167 -0.06 7.07 14.21
C SER A 167 -0.69 5.70 14.02
N LEU A 168 0.02 4.65 14.43
CA LEU A 168 -0.55 3.31 14.55
C LEU A 168 -1.54 3.31 15.72
N ASN A 169 -2.82 3.02 15.45
CA ASN A 169 -3.86 2.85 16.47
C ASN A 169 -3.89 1.42 17.01
#